data_AF-A0AAV2DX05-F1
#
_entry.id   AF-A0AAV2DX05-F1
#
_cell.length_a   1.000
_cell.length_b   1.000
_cell.length_c   1.000
_cell.angle_alpha   90.00
_cell.angle_beta   90.00
_cell.angle_gamma   90.00
#
_symmetry.space_group_name_H-M   'P 1'
#
loop_
_entity.id
_entity.type
_entity.pdbx_description
1 polymer ?
#
loop_
_entity_poly.entity_id
_entity_poly.type
_entity_poly.pdbx_seq_one_letter_code
_entity_poly.pdbx_strand_id
1 'polypeptide(L)' 'MFYGSIVWDPWLIVAQIVCLQCLYYLTLGFFLSVFVGTRVSRLSLVYFFDFVTVTASSVTGWCVIASFLLSSLAG' A
#
# COMPACT_ATOMS: atom_id res chain seq x y z
N MET A 1 -1.25 -18.04 -27.80
CA MET A 1 -0.79 -16.81 -27.11
C MET A 1 -2.04 -15.99 -26.86
N PHE A 2 -2.43 -15.74 -25.60
CA PHE A 2 -3.57 -14.87 -25.33
C PHE A 2 -3.17 -13.46 -25.77
N TYR A 3 -3.70 -13.09 -26.95
CA TYR A 3 -3.43 -11.88 -27.75
C TYR A 3 -1.95 -11.63 -28.11
N GLY A 4 -1.69 -11.29 -29.37
CA GLY A 4 -0.33 -11.01 -29.86
C GLY A 4 0.28 -9.83 -29.09
N SER A 5 1.61 -9.83 -28.89
CA SER A 5 2.35 -8.90 -28.02
C SER A 5 2.21 -7.38 -28.33
N ILE A 6 1.44 -7.02 -29.36
CA ILE A 6 1.32 -5.65 -29.90
C ILE A 6 -0.17 -5.26 -30.06
N VAL A 7 -1.11 -6.15 -29.76
CA VAL A 7 -2.54 -5.86 -29.84
C VAL A 7 -3.03 -5.38 -28.48
N TRP A 8 -3.77 -4.28 -28.47
CA TRP A 8 -4.39 -3.74 -27.27
C TRP A 8 -5.32 -4.79 -26.64
N ASP A 9 -4.98 -5.21 -25.41
CA ASP A 9 -5.77 -6.16 -24.62
C ASP A 9 -6.27 -5.48 -23.34
N PRO A 10 -7.54 -5.04 -23.30
CA PRO A 10 -8.08 -4.33 -22.15
C PRO A 10 -8.16 -5.20 -20.90
N TRP A 11 -8.31 -6.51 -21.04
CA TRP A 11 -8.47 -7.40 -19.91
C TRP A 11 -7.14 -7.55 -19.16
N LEU A 12 -6.04 -7.71 -19.89
CA LEU A 12 -4.70 -7.78 -19.29
C LEU A 12 -4.31 -6.44 -18.65
N ILE A 13 -4.66 -5.31 -19.24
CA ILE A 13 -4.41 -3.98 -18.64
C ILE A 13 -5.16 -3.84 -17.31
N VAL A 14 -6.45 -4.18 -17.27
CA VAL A 14 -7.24 -4.15 -16.03
C VAL A 14 -6.65 -5.09 -14.98
N ALA A 15 -6.29 -6.32 -15.38
CA ALA A 15 -5.65 -7.29 -14.49
C ALA A 15 -4.32 -6.78 -13.92
N GLN A 16 -3.50 -6.11 -14.73
CA GLN A 16 -2.24 -5.49 -14.29
C GLN A 16 -2.47 -4.37 -13.29
N ILE A 17 -3.43 -3.47 -13.54
CA ILE A 17 -3.78 -2.39 -12.61
C ILE A 17 -4.24 -2.97 -11.28
N VAL A 18 -5.15 -3.95 -11.30
CA VAL A 18 -5.62 -4.62 -10.08
C VAL A 18 -4.48 -5.31 -9.35
N CYS A 19 -3.60 -6.01 -10.07
CA CYS A 19 -2.44 -6.69 -9.50
C CYS A 19 -1.51 -5.71 -8.77
N LEU A 20 -1.15 -4.59 -9.40
CA LEU A 20 -0.31 -3.57 -8.77
C LEU A 20 -0.98 -2.93 -7.55
N GLN A 21 -2.27 -2.61 -7.63
CA GLN A 21 -3.00 -2.08 -6.48
C GLN A 21 -3.06 -3.08 -5.32
N CYS A 22 -3.31 -4.36 -5.60
CA CYS A 22 -3.29 -5.41 -4.57
C CYS A 22 -1.90 -5.53 -3.94
N LEU A 23 -0.85 -5.53 -4.75
CA LEU A 23 0.52 -5.62 -4.29
C LEU A 23 0.87 -4.43 -3.38
N TYR A 24 0.53 -3.22 -3.79
CA TYR A 24 0.70 -2.01 -2.98
C TYR A 24 -0.03 -2.08 -1.63
N TYR A 25 -1.31 -2.48 -1.60
CA TYR A 25 -2.05 -2.55 -0.33
C TYR A 25 -1.56 -3.68 0.58
N LEU A 26 -1.08 -4.79 0.02
CA LEU A 26 -0.48 -5.87 0.79
C LEU A 26 0.86 -5.45 1.42
N THR A 27 1.74 -4.80 0.66
CA THR A 27 3.01 -4.28 1.18
C THR A 27 2.78 -3.17 2.21
N LEU A 28 1.82 -2.28 1.97
CA LEU A 28 1.41 -1.26 2.93
C LEU A 28 0.87 -1.86 4.23
N GLY A 29 0.00 -2.86 4.14
CA GLY A 29 -0.50 -3.56 5.32
C GLY A 29 0.58 -4.27 6.11
N PHE A 30 1.55 -4.88 5.42
CA PHE A 30 2.71 -5.48 6.06
C PHE A 30 3.54 -4.45 6.82
N PHE A 31 3.94 -3.34 6.18
CA PHE A 31 4.74 -2.30 6.84
C PHE A 31 3.98 -1.62 7.98
N LEU A 32 2.69 -1.31 7.82
CA LEU A 32 1.85 -0.78 8.91
C LEU A 32 1.78 -1.76 10.08
N SER A 33 1.66 -3.06 9.84
CA SER A 33 1.67 -4.06 10.91
C SER A 33 3.00 -4.09 11.67
N VAL A 34 4.12 -3.94 10.97
CA VAL A 34 5.46 -3.95 11.58
C VAL A 34 5.73 -2.65 12.36
N PHE A 35 5.48 -1.49 11.76
CA PHE A 35 5.83 -0.21 12.36
C PHE A 35 4.77 0.35 13.30
N VAL A 36 3.50 0.30 12.90
CA VAL A 36 2.39 0.89 13.69
C VAL A 36 1.81 -0.15 14.64
N GLY A 37 1.68 -1.41 14.23
CA GLY A 37 1.14 -2.50 15.06
C GLY A 37 1.96 -2.79 16.31
N THR A 38 3.25 -2.48 16.31
CA THR A 38 4.12 -2.58 17.51
C THR A 38 3.95 -1.39 18.46
N ARG A 39 3.28 -0.31 18.04
CA ARG A 39 3.09 0.92 18.82
C ARG A 39 1.67 1.09 19.35
N VAL A 40 0.66 0.58 18.65
CA VAL A 40 -0.74 0.76 19.00
C VAL A 40 -1.38 -0.56 19.42
N SER A 41 -2.24 -0.51 20.44
CA SER A 41 -2.96 -1.68 20.95
C SER A 41 -4.02 -2.22 19.98
N ARG A 42 -4.51 -1.39 19.06
CA ARG A 42 -5.48 -1.78 18.04
C ARG A 42 -5.14 -1.14 16.69
N LEU A 43 -4.73 -1.97 15.74
CA LEU A 43 -4.54 -1.54 14.35
C LEU A 43 -5.90 -1.52 13.63
N SER A 44 -6.18 -0.43 12.92
CA SER A 44 -7.47 -0.18 12.24
C SER A 44 -7.24 0.30 10.80
N LEU A 45 -8.26 0.17 9.96
CA LEU A 45 -8.27 0.67 8.57
C LEU A 45 -8.04 2.18 8.46
N VAL A 46 -8.21 2.95 9.54
CA VAL A 46 -7.95 4.39 9.57
C VAL A 46 -6.51 4.70 9.13
N TYR A 47 -5.54 3.86 9.50
CA TYR A 47 -4.14 4.03 9.09
C TYR A 47 -3.89 3.80 7.58
N PHE A 48 -4.83 3.19 6.87
CA PHE A 48 -4.75 2.99 5.42
C PHE A 48 -5.36 4.17 4.64
N PHE A 49 -6.50 4.68 5.11
CA PHE A 49 -7.36 5.54 4.30
C PHE A 49 -7.47 6.98 4.81
N ASP A 50 -7.11 7.25 6.06
CA ASP A 50 -7.25 8.57 6.65
C ASP A 50 -5.91 9.32 6.65
N PHE A 51 -5.87 10.44 5.91
CA PHE A 51 -4.70 11.30 5.81
C PHE A 51 -4.32 11.93 7.15
N VAL A 52 -5.26 12.05 8.10
CA VAL A 52 -5.00 12.61 9.44
C VAL A 52 -3.95 11.78 10.20
N THR A 53 -3.81 10.49 9.86
CA THR A 53 -2.78 9.62 10.45
C THR A 53 -1.37 9.91 9.95
N VAL A 54 -1.23 10.61 8.82
CA VAL A 54 0.03 11.00 8.21
C VAL A 54 0.47 12.34 8.80
N THR A 55 1.13 12.29 9.96
CA THR A 55 1.58 13.49 10.67
C THR A 55 3.04 13.40 11.09
N ALA A 56 3.79 14.50 10.94
CA ALA A 56 5.17 14.60 11.43
C ALA A 56 5.27 15.00 12.92
N SER A 57 4.13 15.25 13.58
CA SER A 57 4.07 15.69 14.98
C SER A 57 4.11 14.54 15.98
N SER A 58 4.04 13.28 15.54
CA SER A 58 4.05 12.10 16.41
C SER A 58 4.90 10.97 15.85
N VAL A 59 5.51 10.17 16.73
CA VAL A 59 6.32 9.01 16.33
C VAL A 59 5.50 7.98 15.55
N THR A 60 4.24 7.78 15.92
CA THR A 60 3.31 6.91 15.19
C THR A 60 3.02 7.45 13.79
N GLY A 61 2.83 8.76 13.62
CA GLY A 61 2.66 9.37 12.30
C GLY A 61 3.91 9.26 11.42
N TRP A 62 5.11 9.38 12.00
CA TRP A 62 6.37 9.06 11.30
C TRP A 62 6.45 7.60 10.84
N CYS A 63 5.99 6.65 11.67
CA CYS A 63 5.88 5.25 11.29
C CYS A 63 4.90 5.02 10.12
N VAL A 64 3.78 5.75 10.09
CA VAL A 64 2.84 5.74 8.96
C VAL A 64 3.53 6.26 7.70
N ILE A 65 4.18 7.42 7.77
CA ILE A 65 4.93 8.01 6.63
C ILE A 65 5.99 7.02 6.10
N ALA A 66 6.79 6.43 6.99
CA ALA A 66 7.79 5.43 6.61
C ALA A 66 7.17 4.20 5.93
N SER A 67 6.00 3.75 6.40
CA SER A 67 5.27 2.64 5.78
C SER A 67 4.84 2.97 4.36
N PHE A 68 4.30 4.17 4.13
CA PHE A 68 3.92 4.62 2.77
C PHE A 68 5.13 4.72 1.83
N LEU A 69 6.25 5.27 2.30
CA LEU A 69 7.47 5.40 1.51
C LEU A 69 8.05 4.03 1.13
N LEU A 70 8.18 3.12 2.09
CA LEU A 70 8.69 1.77 1.84
C LEU A 70 7.76 0.96 0.93
N SER A 71 6.44 1.16 1.06
CA SER A 71 5.46 0.50 0.18
C SER A 71 5.60 0.96 -1.26
N SER A 72 5.84 2.25 -1.50
CA SER A 72 6.05 2.79 -2.86
C SER A 72 7.30 2.25 -3.57
N LEU A 73 8.27 1.73 -2.81
CA LEU A 73 9.45 1.05 -3.36
C LEU A 73 9.19 -0.44 -3.60
N ALA A 74 8.31 -1.03 -2.81
CA ALA A 74 8.00 -2.46 -2.84
C ALA A 74 6.86 -2.82 -3.79
N GLY A 75 6.02 -1.86 -4.19
CA GLY A 75 4.86 -2.05 -5.08
C GLY A 75 4.38 -0.79 -5.75
#